data_AF-A0A3N5RXK5-F1
#
_entry.id   AF-A0A3N5RXK5-F1
#
_cell.length_a   1.000
_cell.length_b   1.000
_cell.length_c   1.000
_cell.angle_alpha   90.00
_cell.angle_beta   90.00
_cell.angle_gamma   90.00
#
_symmetry.space_group_name_H-M   'P 1'
#
loop_
_entity.id
_entity.type
_entity.pdbx_description
1 polymer ?
#
loop_
_entity_poly.entity_id
_entity_poly.type
_entity_poly.pdbx_seq_one_letter_code
_entity_poly.pdbx_strand_id
1 'polypeptide(L)'
;MGGTVDTVTIDSAPDVPVFRLAWLGDNPGGLPLLTALVREANAKLVAAAECGALTAVLTQIDPGVRIEPACEGLLPLTLDAVVVAGDSEATLQGARRLA
;
A
#
# COMPACT_ATOMS: atom_id res chain seq x y z
N MET A 1 53.34 13.56 -16.45
CA MET A 1 52.03 13.75 -17.08
C MET A 1 51.21 12.49 -16.81
N GLY A 2 50.44 12.48 -15.72
CA GLY A 2 49.57 11.36 -15.34
C GLY A 2 48.13 11.82 -15.45
N GLY A 3 47.32 11.09 -16.23
CA GLY A 3 45.95 11.46 -16.58
C GLY A 3 45.02 11.46 -15.38
N THR A 4 44.10 12.43 -15.38
CA THR A 4 42.94 12.51 -14.49
C THR A 4 41.97 11.38 -14.79
N VAL A 5 41.60 10.62 -13.77
CA VAL A 5 40.52 9.63 -13.81
C VAL A 5 39.21 10.41 -13.67
N ASP A 6 38.39 10.43 -14.72
CA ASP A 6 37.02 10.95 -14.66
C ASP A 6 36.15 9.98 -13.84
N THR A 7 35.72 10.44 -12.67
CA THR A 7 34.68 9.78 -11.87
C THR A 7 33.35 9.81 -12.64
N VAL A 8 32.97 8.67 -13.20
CA VAL A 8 31.62 8.43 -13.71
C VAL A 8 30.65 8.56 -12.54
N THR A 9 29.87 9.63 -12.54
CA THR A 9 28.74 9.81 -11.63
C THR A 9 27.65 8.86 -12.12
N ILE A 10 27.34 7.83 -11.34
CA ILE A 10 26.24 6.92 -11.64
C ILE A 10 24.97 7.74 -11.45
N ASP A 11 24.34 8.10 -12.57
CA ASP A 11 23.04 8.74 -12.62
C ASP A 11 22.07 7.85 -11.84
N SER A 12 21.49 8.40 -10.78
CA SER A 12 20.47 7.75 -9.96
C SER A 12 19.38 7.23 -10.90
N ALA A 13 19.06 5.94 -10.81
CA ALA A 13 17.94 5.37 -11.58
C ALA A 13 16.70 6.25 -11.37
N PRO A 14 15.91 6.52 -12.42
CA PRO A 14 14.70 7.34 -12.29
C PRO A 14 13.83 6.76 -11.17
N ASP A 15 13.32 7.62 -10.28
CA ASP A 15 12.37 7.27 -9.23
C ASP A 15 11.21 6.50 -9.86
N VAL A 16 11.25 5.16 -9.77
CA VAL A 16 10.16 4.33 -10.26
C VAL A 16 8.94 4.70 -9.41
N PRO A 17 7.86 5.22 -10.01
CA PRO A 17 6.71 5.64 -9.24
C PRO A 17 6.19 4.44 -8.44
N VAL A 18 6.13 4.61 -7.12
CA VAL A 18 5.67 3.58 -6.19
C VAL A 18 4.15 3.52 -6.27
N PHE A 19 3.60 2.33 -6.56
CA PHE A 19 2.16 2.12 -6.64
C PHE A 19 1.54 2.11 -5.24
N ARG A 20 0.74 3.11 -4.90
CA ARG A 20 0.19 3.35 -3.55
C ARG A 20 -1.16 2.66 -3.40
N LEU A 21 -1.24 1.66 -2.55
CA LEU A 21 -2.47 0.94 -2.27
C LEU A 21 -2.96 1.14 -0.85
N ALA A 22 -4.29 1.09 -0.68
CA ALA A 22 -4.91 0.91 0.62
C ALA A 22 -5.58 -0.47 0.75
N TRP A 23 -5.81 -0.88 1.99
CA TRP A 23 -6.58 -2.07 2.33
C TRP A 23 -7.89 -1.67 3.03
N LEU A 24 -9.01 -2.33 2.70
CA LEU A 24 -10.30 -2.08 3.31
C LEU A 24 -11.01 -3.40 3.65
N GLY A 25 -11.30 -3.63 4.93
CA GLY A 25 -12.02 -4.80 5.43
C GLY A 25 -11.15 -5.77 6.24
N ASP A 26 -11.76 -6.84 6.76
CA ASP A 26 -11.16 -7.75 7.73
C ASP A 26 -11.01 -9.20 7.24
N ASN A 27 -11.26 -9.45 5.95
CA ASN A 27 -11.19 -10.79 5.37
C ASN A 27 -9.73 -11.21 5.07
N PRO A 28 -9.19 -12.24 5.74
CA PRO A 28 -7.82 -12.71 5.52
C PRO A 28 -7.58 -13.29 4.12
N GLY A 29 -8.64 -13.62 3.37
CA GLY A 29 -8.55 -14.16 2.02
C GLY A 29 -7.85 -13.24 1.02
N GLY A 30 -7.79 -11.92 1.28
CA GLY A 30 -7.07 -10.95 0.44
C GLY A 30 -5.55 -10.87 0.72
N LEU A 31 -5.06 -11.44 1.82
CA LEU A 31 -3.65 -11.31 2.23
C LEU A 31 -2.64 -11.86 1.21
N PRO A 32 -2.88 -12.99 0.51
CA PRO A 32 -1.98 -13.48 -0.53
C PRO A 32 -1.81 -12.47 -1.67
N LEU A 33 -2.90 -11.83 -2.10
CA LEU A 33 -2.87 -10.79 -3.14
C LEU A 33 -2.10 -9.57 -2.66
N LEU A 34 -2.39 -9.07 -1.46
CA LEU A 34 -1.68 -7.93 -0.88
C LEU A 34 -0.17 -8.21 -0.79
N THR A 35 0.21 -9.40 -0.34
CA THR A 35 1.61 -9.80 -0.21
C THR A 35 2.31 -9.82 -1.56
N ALA A 36 1.66 -10.34 -2.60
CA ALA A 36 2.19 -10.35 -3.97
C ALA A 36 2.36 -8.92 -4.51
N LEU A 37 1.37 -8.04 -4.31
CA LEU A 37 1.47 -6.64 -4.74
C LEU A 37 2.64 -5.91 -4.08
N VAL A 38 2.78 -6.04 -2.76
CA VAL A 38 3.84 -5.35 -2.01
C VAL A 38 5.22 -5.89 -2.34
N ARG A 39 5.37 -7.21 -2.49
CA ARG A 39 6.69 -7.84 -2.69
C ARG A 39 7.15 -7.89 -4.15
N GLU A 40 6.22 -8.08 -5.08
CA GLU A 40 6.56 -8.37 -6.48
C GLU A 40 6.22 -7.22 -7.43
N ALA A 41 5.22 -6.38 -7.09
CA ALA A 41 4.73 -5.32 -7.98
C ALA A 41 5.20 -3.90 -7.59
N ASN A 42 6.23 -3.77 -6.74
CA ASN A 42 6.74 -2.49 -6.22
C ASN A 42 5.63 -1.58 -5.66
N ALA A 43 4.67 -2.20 -4.98
CA ALA A 43 3.52 -1.52 -4.42
C ALA A 43 3.74 -1.24 -2.93
N LYS A 44 3.21 -0.12 -2.43
CA LYS A 44 3.32 0.28 -1.03
C LYS A 44 1.95 0.34 -0.37
N LEU A 45 1.79 -0.39 0.72
CA LEU A 45 0.58 -0.34 1.54
C LEU A 45 0.63 0.91 2.43
N VAL A 46 0.00 1.98 1.96
CA VAL A 46 0.07 3.29 2.64
C VAL A 46 -0.94 3.41 3.77
N ALA A 47 -2.10 2.78 3.66
CA ALA A 47 -3.12 2.82 4.69
C ALA A 47 -4.02 1.58 4.67
N ALA A 48 -4.67 1.31 5.81
CA ALA A 48 -5.65 0.25 5.92
C ALA A 48 -6.78 0.68 6.86
N ALA A 49 -8.03 0.31 6.54
CA ALA A 49 -9.21 0.61 7.36
C ALA A 49 -10.08 -0.63 7.58
N GLU A 50 -10.84 -0.63 8.67
CA GLU A 50 -11.78 -1.71 9.01
C GLU A 50 -11.11 -3.10 9.12
N CYS A 51 -9.86 -3.15 9.57
CA CYS A 51 -9.00 -4.34 9.48
C CYS A 51 -9.25 -5.40 10.57
N GLY A 52 -9.97 -5.04 11.64
CA GLY A 52 -10.18 -5.90 12.81
C GLY A 52 -8.89 -6.56 13.30
N ALA A 53 -8.90 -7.89 13.40
CA ALA A 53 -7.77 -8.70 13.85
C ALA A 53 -6.57 -8.70 12.87
N LEU A 54 -6.74 -8.26 11.62
CA LEU A 54 -5.67 -8.23 10.61
C LEU A 54 -4.66 -7.12 10.83
N THR A 55 -4.94 -6.14 11.70
CA THR A 55 -4.08 -4.98 11.97
C THR A 55 -2.61 -5.38 12.17
N ALA A 56 -2.34 -6.37 13.03
CA ALA A 56 -0.97 -6.83 13.30
C ALA A 56 -0.29 -7.44 12.08
N VAL A 57 -1.05 -8.17 11.25
CA VAL A 57 -0.53 -8.81 10.03
C VAL A 57 -0.20 -7.74 8.98
N LEU A 58 -1.06 -6.74 8.81
CA LEU A 58 -0.83 -5.65 7.85
C LEU A 58 0.39 -4.82 8.23
N THR A 59 0.60 -4.53 9.52
CA THR A 59 1.82 -3.85 10.01
C THR A 59 3.08 -4.70 9.82
N GLN A 60 2.98 -6.03 9.85
CA GLN A 60 4.12 -6.90 9.53
C GLN A 60 4.46 -6.92 8.04
N ILE A 61 3.45 -6.79 7.17
CA ILE A 61 3.64 -6.71 5.71
C ILE A 61 4.28 -5.37 5.33
N ASP A 62 3.77 -4.27 5.87
CA ASP A 62 4.32 -2.93 5.68
C ASP A 62 4.32 -2.17 7.02
N PRO A 63 5.47 -2.04 7.70
CA PRO A 63 5.57 -1.35 8.99
C PRO A 63 5.19 0.13 8.95
N GLY A 64 5.15 0.74 7.77
CA GLY A 64 4.74 2.13 7.57
C GLY A 64 3.25 2.32 7.32
N VAL A 65 2.45 1.25 7.32
CA VAL A 65 1.02 1.34 7.06
C VAL A 65 0.32 2.18 8.13
N ARG A 66 -0.51 3.14 7.68
CA ARG A 66 -1.40 3.89 8.56
C ARG A 66 -2.69 3.10 8.81
N ILE A 67 -3.02 2.82 10.06
CA ILE A 67 -4.25 2.10 10.42
C ILE A 67 -5.34 3.09 10.80
N GLU A 68 -6.44 3.05 10.07
CA GLU A 68 -7.62 3.88 10.26
C GLU A 68 -8.77 3.06 10.87
N PRO A 69 -9.58 3.65 11.76
CA PRO A 69 -10.70 2.96 12.37
C PRO A 69 -11.86 2.71 11.39
N ALA A 70 -11.97 3.52 10.34
CA ALA A 70 -13.07 3.50 9.37
C ALA A 70 -12.63 3.97 7.99
N CYS A 71 -13.41 3.66 6.95
CA CYS A 71 -13.08 3.99 5.56
C CYS A 71 -12.84 5.49 5.30
N GLU A 72 -13.42 6.38 6.11
CA GLU A 72 -13.30 7.83 5.98
C GLU A 72 -11.85 8.31 6.08
N GLY A 73 -11.02 7.60 6.85
CA GLY A 73 -9.60 7.91 6.98
C GLY A 73 -8.80 7.69 5.69
N LEU A 74 -9.35 6.92 4.73
CA LEU A 74 -8.72 6.64 3.44
C LEU A 74 -9.05 7.70 2.37
N LEU A 75 -10.23 8.35 2.45
CA LEU A 75 -10.71 9.32 1.47
C LEU A 75 -9.76 10.50 1.17
N PRO A 76 -9.03 11.10 2.14
CA PRO A 76 -8.14 12.22 1.84
C PRO A 76 -6.79 11.79 1.24
N LEU A 77 -6.53 10.49 1.10
CA LEU A 77 -5.24 9.97 0.65
C LEU A 77 -5.17 9.90 -0.87
N THR A 78 -4.00 10.19 -1.44
CA THR A 78 -3.70 9.85 -2.83
C THR A 78 -3.33 8.37 -2.91
N LEU A 79 -4.23 7.59 -3.50
CA LEU A 79 -4.14 6.15 -3.69
C LEU A 79 -4.30 5.82 -5.17
N ASP A 80 -3.52 4.85 -5.64
CA ASP A 80 -3.65 4.30 -7.00
C ASP A 80 -4.69 3.15 -7.03
N ALA A 81 -4.84 2.44 -5.91
CA ALA A 81 -5.83 1.38 -5.76
C ALA A 81 -6.25 1.13 -4.31
N VAL A 82 -7.39 0.46 -4.14
CA VAL A 82 -7.87 -0.06 -2.86
C VAL A 82 -8.15 -1.55 -3.01
N VAL A 83 -7.55 -2.37 -2.15
CA VAL A 83 -7.91 -3.79 -2.01
C VAL A 83 -9.09 -3.89 -1.05
N VAL A 84 -10.25 -4.29 -1.59
CA VAL A 84 -11.46 -4.51 -0.80
C VAL A 84 -11.52 -5.99 -0.41
N ALA A 85 -11.35 -6.25 0.88
CA ALA A 85 -11.29 -7.58 1.47
C ALA A 85 -12.25 -7.65 2.66
N GLY A 86 -13.54 -7.68 2.37
CA GLY A 86 -14.62 -7.82 3.36
C GLY A 86 -15.98 -7.78 2.67
N ASP A 87 -16.99 -8.34 3.32
CA ASP A 87 -18.37 -8.40 2.82
C ASP A 87 -19.37 -7.66 3.73
N SER A 88 -18.89 -7.02 4.79
CA SER A 88 -19.71 -6.19 5.65
C SER A 88 -20.33 -5.03 4.88
N GLU A 89 -21.54 -4.61 5.28
CA GLU A 89 -22.21 -3.47 4.66
C GLU A 89 -21.36 -2.19 4.74
N ALA A 90 -20.66 -1.98 5.87
CA ALA A 90 -19.76 -0.85 6.06
C ALA A 90 -18.62 -0.85 5.03
N THR A 91 -17.95 -2.00 4.85
CA THR A 91 -16.86 -2.18 3.90
C THR A 91 -17.34 -1.96 2.45
N LEU A 92 -18.51 -2.49 2.09
CA LEU A 92 -19.08 -2.31 0.75
C LEU A 92 -19.47 -0.85 0.48
N GLN A 93 -20.03 -0.14 1.47
CA GLN A 93 -20.33 1.29 1.36
C GLN A 93 -19.03 2.12 1.28
N GLY A 94 -18.00 1.76 2.06
CA GLY A 94 -16.68 2.38 2.00
C GLY A 94 -16.04 2.23 0.62
N ALA A 95 -16.08 1.01 0.06
CA ALA A 95 -15.57 0.73 -1.28
C ALA A 95 -16.27 1.58 -2.36
N ARG A 96 -17.60 1.75 -2.27
CA ARG A 96 -18.37 2.60 -3.20
C ARG A 96 -17.98 4.08 -3.13
N ARG A 97 -17.50 4.56 -1.99
CA ARG A 97 -17.07 5.96 -1.82
C ARG A 97 -15.65 6.21 -2.32
N LEU A 98 -14.84 5.14 -2.41
CA LEU A 98 -13.44 5.19 -2.86
C LEU A 98 -13.30 4.95 -4.37
N ALA A 99 -14.32 4.41 -5.02
CA ALA A 99 -14.39 4.20 -6.47
C ALA A 99 -14.94 5.44 -7.19
#